data_AF-A0A4Q3ER49-F1
#
_entry.id   AF-A0A4Q3ER49-F1
#
_cell.length_a   1.000
_cell.length_b   1.000
_cell.length_c   1.000
_cell.angle_alpha   90.00
_cell.angle_beta   90.00
_cell.angle_gamma   90.00
#
_symmetry.space_group_name_H-M   'P 1'
#
loop_
_entity.id
_entity.type
_entity.pdbx_description
1 polymer ?
#
loop_
_entity_poly.entity_id
_entity_poly.type
_entity_poly.pdbx_seq_one_letter_code
_entity_poly.pdbx_strand_id
1 'polypeptide(L)'
;MKRQFTFLLFLASLGFSNTSFAIIKKVLFIGNSYIYTNDVPALLEQLCTANGDVLIKDQNTPGGYSFQAHNGDQTTLDKINSNSWDVVILQEQSQRPAFPQSQVEMQVYPYALLLVDKVKFNNPCSEVMFMMTWGYKNGDASNCGFYPPICTYDGMQDGLRFSYMKMGQDNNSNVAPIGAAWKVMRDSFPNMELYSPDESHPSLNGSYLEACVLYASIFHKTPVGNTFTAGLPVADVATFQRIAAKVTLDSLEQWKQYGNMALANFTSTQTGSTVNFQNLSKRATSYLWDLGDGNTSTLQDPVHTYAPNAIYNVKLTATNSCNEEVYTGIINTFPTSVGTVTNAQMPYVYMQDGRNYLKLDANAGYDRLRVYDLSGKELLNRTLLKGELTIPMNFATGIYIYKLQGVHMATGKFSLP
;
A
#
# COMPACT_ATOMS: atom_id res chain seq x y z
N MET A 1 2.44 22.30 59.32
CA MET A 1 2.92 21.74 58.04
C MET A 1 1.76 21.03 57.35
N LYS A 2 1.18 21.62 56.30
CA LYS A 2 0.11 20.99 55.52
C LYS A 2 0.75 20.09 54.45
N ARG A 3 0.50 18.78 54.50
CA ARG A 3 0.94 17.80 53.48
C ARG A 3 0.06 17.94 52.24
N GLN A 4 0.67 18.26 51.11
CA GLN A 4 0.02 18.20 49.79
C GLN A 4 0.00 16.74 49.32
N PHE A 5 -1.18 16.24 48.95
CA PHE A 5 -1.34 14.97 48.24
C PHE A 5 -1.34 15.27 46.73
N THR A 6 -0.30 14.82 46.03
CA THR A 6 -0.23 14.86 44.57
C THR A 6 -0.91 13.60 44.02
N PHE A 7 -2.05 13.77 43.35
CA PHE A 7 -2.69 12.68 42.58
C PHE A 7 -1.90 12.50 41.28
N LEU A 8 -1.16 11.38 41.15
CA LEU A 8 -0.67 10.93 39.85
C LEU A 8 -1.83 10.29 39.08
N LEU A 9 -2.24 10.92 37.98
CA LEU A 9 -3.09 10.28 36.97
C LEU A 9 -2.23 9.27 36.19
N PHE A 10 -2.50 7.97 36.39
CA PHE A 10 -2.00 6.93 35.50
C PHE A 10 -2.83 6.98 34.20
N LEU A 11 -2.27 7.55 33.13
CA LEU A 11 -2.80 7.31 31.79
C LEU A 11 -2.41 5.87 31.40
N ALA A 12 -3.35 4.94 31.52
CA ALA A 12 -3.23 3.64 30.88
C ALA A 12 -3.40 3.85 29.37
N SER A 13 -2.28 3.88 28.64
CA SER A 13 -2.30 3.74 27.19
C SER A 13 -2.77 2.32 26.86
N LEU A 14 -4.05 2.18 26.52
CA LEU A 14 -4.55 0.99 25.82
C LEU A 14 -3.84 0.93 24.47
N GLY A 15 -2.75 0.17 24.41
CA GLY A 15 -2.13 -0.20 23.15
C GLY A 15 -3.12 -1.03 22.38
N PHE A 16 -3.67 -0.49 21.30
CA PHE A 16 -4.39 -1.27 20.31
C PHE A 16 -3.39 -2.24 19.67
N SER A 17 -3.39 -3.49 20.12
CA SER A 17 -2.76 -4.57 19.37
C SER A 17 -3.58 -4.80 18.12
N ASN A 18 -3.13 -4.26 16.98
CA ASN A 18 -3.58 -4.72 15.67
C ASN A 18 -3.12 -6.17 15.52
N THR A 19 -3.95 -7.12 15.96
CA THR A 19 -3.75 -8.53 15.65
C THR A 19 -4.03 -8.70 14.16
N SER A 20 -3.03 -8.46 13.33
CA SER A 20 -3.04 -8.97 11.95
C SER A 20 -3.16 -10.48 12.05
N PHE A 21 -4.22 -11.04 11.50
CA PHE A 21 -4.31 -12.49 11.37
C PHE A 21 -3.17 -12.99 10.47
N ALA A 22 -2.61 -14.15 10.82
CA ALA A 22 -1.59 -14.80 10.02
C ALA A 22 -2.15 -15.11 8.62
N ILE A 23 -1.45 -14.69 7.57
CA ILE A 23 -1.78 -15.10 6.20
C ILE A 23 -1.09 -16.43 5.94
N ILE A 24 -1.85 -17.40 5.44
CA ILE A 24 -1.32 -18.70 4.99
C ILE A 24 -1.30 -18.69 3.45
N LYS A 25 -0.16 -19.02 2.84
CA LYS A 25 -0.03 -19.17 1.38
C LYS A 25 0.64 -20.48 1.02
N LYS A 26 0.01 -21.23 0.12
CA LYS A 26 0.59 -22.37 -0.61
C LYS A 26 1.28 -21.86 -1.87
N VAL A 27 2.60 -22.02 -1.96
CA VAL A 27 3.41 -21.49 -3.07
C VAL A 27 4.24 -22.59 -3.72
N LEU A 28 4.10 -22.73 -5.04
CA LEU A 28 4.96 -23.61 -5.85
C LEU A 28 5.99 -22.78 -6.61
N PHE A 29 7.26 -23.16 -6.52
CA PHE A 29 8.35 -22.54 -7.28
C PHE A 29 8.77 -23.40 -8.46
N ILE A 30 8.67 -22.85 -9.68
CA ILE A 30 9.11 -23.51 -10.92
C ILE A 30 10.18 -22.61 -11.54
N GLY A 31 11.39 -23.14 -11.68
CA GLY A 31 12.51 -22.37 -12.21
C GLY A 31 13.82 -23.17 -12.20
N ASN A 32 14.91 -22.52 -11.81
CA ASN A 32 16.25 -23.10 -11.88
C ASN A 32 17.17 -22.61 -10.75
N SER A 33 18.46 -22.51 -11.05
CA SER A 33 19.52 -22.10 -10.12
C SER A 33 19.33 -20.72 -9.53
N TYR A 34 18.56 -19.84 -10.16
CA TYR A 34 18.25 -18.55 -9.57
C TYR A 34 17.35 -18.66 -8.34
N ILE A 35 16.56 -19.73 -8.24
CA ILE A 35 15.70 -20.00 -7.07
C ILE A 35 16.41 -20.91 -6.05
N TYR A 36 17.07 -21.99 -6.49
CA TYR A 36 17.67 -22.92 -5.51
C TYR A 36 18.97 -22.40 -4.90
N THR A 37 19.67 -21.47 -5.56
CA THR A 37 20.90 -20.89 -4.98
C THR A 37 20.54 -20.12 -3.72
N ASN A 38 21.23 -20.44 -2.62
CA ASN A 38 20.92 -19.96 -1.26
C ASN A 38 19.51 -20.35 -0.74
N ASP A 39 18.81 -21.28 -1.40
CA ASP A 39 17.47 -21.76 -1.05
C ASP A 39 16.48 -20.61 -0.78
N VAL A 40 16.18 -19.83 -1.82
CA VAL A 40 15.25 -18.70 -1.75
C VAL A 40 13.90 -19.08 -1.12
N PRO A 41 13.29 -20.24 -1.44
CA PRO A 41 12.06 -20.66 -0.76
C PRO A 41 12.23 -20.82 0.77
N ALA A 42 13.38 -21.29 1.27
CA ALA A 42 13.64 -21.32 2.71
C ALA A 42 13.86 -19.92 3.31
N LEU A 43 14.56 -19.02 2.62
CA LEU A 43 14.70 -17.63 3.07
C LEU A 43 13.33 -16.94 3.19
N LEU A 44 12.45 -17.16 2.21
CA LEU A 44 11.08 -16.64 2.23
C LEU A 44 10.28 -17.22 3.41
N GLU A 45 10.36 -18.53 3.66
CA GLU A 45 9.69 -19.19 4.78
C GLU A 45 10.08 -18.57 6.14
N GLN A 46 11.37 -18.25 6.31
CA GLN A 46 11.86 -17.59 7.52
C GLN A 46 11.34 -16.14 7.63
N LEU A 47 11.28 -15.39 6.52
CA LEU A 47 10.65 -14.07 6.50
C LEU A 47 9.17 -14.16 6.88
N CYS A 48 8.41 -15.09 6.30
CA CYS A 48 7.00 -15.31 6.63
C CYS A 48 6.84 -15.59 8.13
N THR A 49 7.60 -16.54 8.66
CA THR A 49 7.55 -16.93 10.08
C THR A 49 7.83 -15.74 11.00
N ALA A 50 8.87 -14.96 10.70
CA ALA A 50 9.23 -13.78 11.48
C ALA A 50 8.17 -12.66 11.44
N ASN A 51 7.35 -12.62 10.38
CA ASN A 51 6.23 -11.67 10.23
C ASN A 51 4.86 -12.25 10.66
N GLY A 52 4.85 -13.44 11.26
CA GLY A 52 3.64 -14.11 11.74
C GLY A 52 2.77 -14.71 10.64
N ASP A 53 3.31 -14.91 9.43
CA ASP A 53 2.66 -15.58 8.31
C ASP A 53 3.17 -17.01 8.13
N VAL A 54 2.46 -17.80 7.33
CA VAL A 54 2.82 -19.20 7.06
C VAL A 54 2.98 -19.42 5.56
N LEU A 55 4.14 -19.98 5.18
CA LEU A 55 4.42 -20.43 3.84
C LEU A 55 4.38 -21.96 3.78
N ILE A 56 3.49 -22.50 2.96
CA ILE A 56 3.51 -23.92 2.58
C ILE A 56 4.13 -23.98 1.19
N LYS A 57 5.37 -24.46 1.08
CA LYS A 57 6.12 -24.41 -0.17
C LYS A 57 6.43 -25.77 -0.76
N ASP A 58 6.51 -25.82 -2.08
CA ASP A 58 7.19 -26.87 -2.83
C ASP A 58 7.93 -26.25 -4.02
N GLN A 59 8.88 -26.97 -4.62
CA GLN A 59 9.63 -26.49 -5.77
C GLN A 59 10.01 -27.59 -6.76
N ASN A 60 10.19 -27.19 -8.02
CA ASN A 60 10.99 -27.91 -9.01
C ASN A 60 11.91 -26.91 -9.71
N THR A 61 13.19 -26.97 -9.36
CA THR A 61 14.18 -25.96 -9.77
C THR A 61 15.43 -26.57 -10.40
N PRO A 62 15.36 -27.40 -11.45
CA PRO A 62 16.58 -27.99 -12.01
C PRO A 62 17.50 -26.93 -12.65
N GLY A 63 18.81 -27.10 -12.53
CA GLY A 63 19.80 -26.13 -13.05
C GLY A 63 19.64 -25.86 -14.55
N GLY A 64 19.64 -24.58 -14.93
CA GLY A 64 19.56 -24.13 -16.32
C GLY A 64 18.21 -24.31 -17.01
N TYR A 65 17.16 -24.75 -16.31
CA TYR A 65 15.86 -24.99 -16.93
C TYR A 65 15.22 -23.71 -17.47
N SER A 66 14.53 -23.89 -18.60
CA SER A 66 13.67 -22.91 -19.24
C SER A 66 12.20 -23.28 -19.09
N PHE A 67 11.26 -22.38 -19.42
CA PHE A 67 9.85 -22.75 -19.50
C PHE A 67 9.60 -23.86 -20.51
N GLN A 68 10.36 -23.92 -21.61
CA GLN A 68 10.26 -25.01 -22.56
C GLN A 68 10.62 -26.36 -21.91
N ALA A 69 11.71 -26.41 -21.13
CA ALA A 69 12.11 -27.61 -20.42
C ALA A 69 11.04 -28.04 -19.40
N HIS A 70 10.52 -27.08 -18.62
CA HIS A 70 9.44 -27.34 -17.65
C HIS A 70 8.15 -27.85 -18.28
N ASN A 71 7.79 -27.39 -19.49
CA ASN A 71 6.60 -27.89 -20.18
C ASN A 71 6.69 -29.39 -20.53
N GLY A 72 7.90 -29.90 -20.75
CA GLY A 72 8.16 -31.31 -21.05
C GLY A 72 8.51 -32.15 -19.82
N ASP A 73 8.60 -31.55 -18.63
CA ASP A 73 9.09 -32.21 -17.43
C ASP A 73 7.93 -32.72 -16.56
N GLN A 74 7.83 -34.04 -16.41
CA GLN A 74 6.72 -34.66 -15.68
C GLN A 74 6.69 -34.25 -14.20
N THR A 75 7.85 -34.06 -13.56
CA THR A 75 7.93 -33.61 -12.16
C THR A 75 7.28 -32.23 -11.98
N THR A 76 7.50 -31.31 -12.93
CA THR A 76 6.85 -30.00 -12.94
C THR A 76 5.33 -30.15 -13.04
N LEU A 77 4.86 -30.98 -13.97
CA LEU A 77 3.42 -31.19 -14.19
C LEU A 77 2.75 -31.85 -12.97
N ASP A 78 3.39 -32.84 -12.38
CA ASP A 78 2.87 -33.53 -11.18
C ASP A 78 2.77 -32.56 -10.01
N LYS A 79 3.79 -31.70 -9.79
CA LYS A 79 3.76 -30.69 -8.72
C LYS A 79 2.70 -29.62 -8.94
N ILE A 80 2.50 -29.14 -10.17
CA ILE A 80 1.39 -28.23 -10.50
C ILE A 80 0.06 -28.82 -10.06
N ASN A 81 -0.17 -30.11 -10.32
CA ASN A 81 -1.43 -30.80 -10.03
C ASN A 81 -1.52 -31.37 -8.59
N SER A 82 -0.42 -31.35 -7.83
CA SER A 82 -0.37 -31.95 -6.49
C SER A 82 -1.14 -31.17 -5.43
N ASN A 83 -1.48 -29.91 -5.68
CA ASN A 83 -2.18 -29.05 -4.74
C ASN A 83 -3.00 -27.97 -5.47
N SER A 84 -3.99 -27.41 -4.76
CA SER A 84 -4.57 -26.13 -5.13
C SER A 84 -3.66 -25.03 -4.59
N TRP A 85 -2.64 -24.69 -5.37
CA TRP A 85 -1.66 -23.65 -5.04
C TRP A 85 -2.33 -22.28 -5.01
N ASP A 86 -2.00 -21.45 -4.02
CA ASP A 86 -2.45 -20.06 -3.98
C ASP A 86 -1.63 -19.22 -4.95
N VAL A 87 -0.31 -19.45 -4.98
CA VAL A 87 0.61 -18.79 -5.91
C VAL A 87 1.51 -19.83 -6.59
N VAL A 88 1.77 -19.65 -7.88
CA VAL A 88 2.80 -20.38 -8.61
C VAL A 88 3.81 -19.37 -9.17
N ILE A 89 5.05 -19.45 -8.69
CA ILE A 89 6.16 -18.64 -9.15
C ILE A 89 6.77 -19.31 -10.39
N LEU A 90 6.83 -18.56 -11.49
CA LEU A 90 7.43 -19.00 -12.74
C LEU A 90 8.68 -18.16 -13.06
N GLN A 91 9.84 -18.80 -13.09
CA GLN A 91 11.09 -18.18 -13.50
C GLN A 91 11.62 -18.81 -14.81
N GLU A 92 11.81 -17.99 -15.84
CA GLU A 92 12.44 -18.42 -17.09
C GLU A 92 13.96 -18.46 -16.92
N GLN A 93 14.66 -19.20 -17.80
CA GLN A 93 16.12 -19.25 -17.83
C GLN A 93 16.73 -17.83 -17.79
N SER A 94 17.67 -17.66 -16.86
CA SER A 94 18.28 -16.42 -16.36
C SER A 94 18.38 -15.25 -17.35
N GLN A 95 18.87 -15.50 -18.58
CA GLN A 95 19.17 -14.48 -19.59
C GLN A 95 18.25 -14.52 -20.81
N ARG A 96 17.54 -15.63 -21.05
CA ARG A 96 16.71 -15.79 -22.27
C ARG A 96 15.70 -14.67 -22.48
N PRO A 97 15.01 -14.13 -21.45
CA PRO A 97 14.12 -13.00 -21.64
C PRO A 97 14.82 -11.68 -22.01
N ALA A 98 16.15 -11.61 -21.96
CA ALA A 98 16.93 -10.42 -22.34
C ALA A 98 17.32 -10.40 -23.83
N PHE A 99 17.10 -11.50 -24.56
CA PHE A 99 17.50 -11.65 -25.96
C PHE A 99 16.63 -10.83 -26.93
N PRO A 100 16.98 -10.76 -28.24
CA PRO A 100 16.16 -10.06 -29.22
C PRO A 100 14.70 -10.51 -29.16
N GLN A 101 13.76 -9.57 -29.30
CA GLN A 101 12.34 -9.86 -29.13
C GLN A 101 11.83 -10.96 -30.06
N SER A 102 12.33 -11.05 -31.30
CA SER A 102 12.00 -12.14 -32.21
C SER A 102 12.37 -13.53 -31.65
N GLN A 103 13.49 -13.64 -30.93
CA GLN A 103 13.89 -14.88 -30.27
C GLN A 103 12.99 -15.17 -29.06
N VAL A 104 12.72 -14.16 -28.23
CA VAL A 104 11.87 -14.32 -27.04
C VAL A 104 10.44 -14.72 -27.43
N GLU A 105 9.89 -14.11 -28.49
CA GLU A 105 8.58 -14.43 -29.05
C GLU A 105 8.46 -15.89 -29.51
N MET A 106 9.53 -16.46 -30.07
CA MET A 106 9.53 -17.85 -30.51
C MET A 106 9.83 -18.84 -29.38
N GLN A 107 10.67 -18.46 -28.42
CA GLN A 107 11.32 -19.43 -27.54
C GLN A 107 10.95 -19.30 -26.05
N VAL A 108 10.25 -18.24 -25.65
CA VAL A 108 9.85 -17.98 -24.26
C VAL A 108 8.35 -17.83 -24.13
N TYR A 109 7.73 -16.86 -24.82
CA TYR A 109 6.31 -16.52 -24.61
C TYR A 109 5.33 -17.69 -24.82
N PRO A 110 5.49 -18.56 -25.83
CA PRO A 110 4.58 -19.69 -26.02
C PRO A 110 4.62 -20.66 -24.83
N TYR A 111 5.80 -20.89 -24.26
CA TYR A 111 5.98 -21.81 -23.15
C TYR A 111 5.55 -21.20 -21.82
N ALA A 112 5.68 -19.88 -21.66
CA ALA A 112 5.09 -19.15 -20.55
C ALA A 112 3.57 -19.32 -20.52
N LEU A 113 2.90 -19.11 -21.68
CA LEU A 113 1.46 -19.30 -21.83
C LEU A 113 1.03 -20.74 -21.48
N LEU A 114 1.73 -21.75 -22.01
CA LEU A 114 1.40 -23.14 -21.73
C LEU A 114 1.54 -23.50 -20.24
N LEU A 115 2.55 -22.96 -19.54
CA LEU A 115 2.66 -23.18 -18.08
C LEU A 115 1.55 -22.47 -17.32
N VAL A 116 1.22 -21.22 -17.69
CA VAL A 116 0.08 -20.50 -17.11
C VAL A 116 -1.20 -21.30 -17.28
N ASP A 117 -1.50 -21.76 -18.49
CA ASP A 117 -2.71 -22.54 -18.79
C ASP A 117 -2.76 -23.82 -17.97
N LYS A 118 -1.64 -24.53 -17.79
CA LYS A 118 -1.57 -25.73 -16.95
C LYS A 118 -1.86 -25.43 -15.48
N VAL A 119 -1.29 -24.34 -14.94
CA VAL A 119 -1.57 -23.91 -13.56
C VAL A 119 -3.05 -23.54 -13.41
N LYS A 120 -3.58 -22.74 -14.34
CA LYS A 120 -4.97 -22.26 -14.32
C LYS A 120 -5.99 -23.35 -14.58
N PHE A 121 -5.63 -24.38 -15.34
CA PHE A 121 -6.47 -25.56 -15.54
C PHE A 121 -6.64 -26.34 -14.24
N ASN A 122 -5.58 -26.49 -13.44
CA ASN A 122 -5.65 -27.12 -12.13
C ASN A 122 -6.41 -26.26 -11.11
N ASN A 123 -6.13 -24.96 -11.05
CA ASN A 123 -6.84 -24.02 -10.20
C ASN A 123 -6.94 -22.63 -10.87
N PRO A 124 -8.13 -22.24 -11.37
CA PRO A 124 -8.34 -20.96 -12.04
C PRO A 124 -7.97 -19.73 -11.19
N CYS A 125 -8.01 -19.91 -9.87
CA CYS A 125 -7.75 -18.86 -8.88
C CYS A 125 -6.30 -18.82 -8.40
N SER A 126 -5.45 -19.76 -8.80
CA SER A 126 -4.01 -19.67 -8.54
C SER A 126 -3.44 -18.39 -9.13
N GLU A 127 -2.75 -17.59 -8.34
CA GLU A 127 -2.00 -16.46 -8.83
C GLU A 127 -0.72 -16.95 -9.52
N VAL A 128 -0.60 -16.74 -10.82
CA VAL A 128 0.67 -16.99 -11.52
C VAL A 128 1.49 -15.72 -11.45
N MET A 129 2.72 -15.86 -10.97
CA MET A 129 3.63 -14.73 -10.80
C MET A 129 4.94 -15.03 -11.50
N PHE A 130 5.24 -14.25 -12.53
CA PHE A 130 6.52 -14.32 -13.22
C PHE A 130 7.61 -13.64 -12.38
N MET A 131 8.65 -14.38 -12.05
CA MET A 131 9.78 -13.86 -11.26
C MET A 131 10.77 -13.16 -12.18
N MET A 132 10.71 -11.82 -12.23
CA MET A 132 11.62 -11.04 -13.08
C MET A 132 13.06 -11.20 -12.60
N THR A 133 13.89 -11.86 -13.40
CA THR A 133 15.32 -12.03 -13.11
C THR A 133 16.09 -10.72 -13.26
N TRP A 134 17.37 -10.75 -12.92
CA TRP A 134 18.29 -9.63 -13.01
C TRP A 134 19.34 -9.82 -14.11
N GLY A 135 19.85 -8.71 -14.63
CA GLY A 135 20.99 -8.72 -15.56
C GLY A 135 22.27 -9.22 -14.90
N TYR A 136 23.18 -9.80 -15.67
CA TYR A 136 24.51 -10.19 -15.21
C TYR A 136 25.33 -8.98 -14.77
N LYS A 137 26.32 -9.19 -13.89
CA LYS A 137 27.07 -8.09 -13.24
C LYS A 137 27.56 -7.07 -14.25
N ASN A 138 28.13 -7.55 -15.35
CA ASN A 138 28.70 -6.72 -16.40
C ASN A 138 27.96 -6.86 -17.75
N GLY A 139 26.75 -7.42 -17.76
CA GLY A 139 26.06 -7.86 -18.98
C GLY A 139 26.56 -9.22 -19.48
N ASP A 140 26.10 -9.64 -20.65
CA ASP A 140 26.46 -10.90 -21.29
C ASP A 140 27.44 -10.69 -22.45
N ALA A 141 28.72 -10.72 -22.11
CA ALA A 141 29.81 -10.57 -23.06
C ALA A 141 29.83 -11.71 -24.11
N SER A 142 29.35 -12.91 -23.76
CA SER A 142 29.35 -14.07 -24.65
C SER A 142 28.36 -13.92 -25.80
N ASN A 143 27.21 -13.28 -25.56
CA ASN A 143 26.20 -13.02 -26.59
C ASN A 143 26.26 -11.60 -27.18
N CYS A 144 27.18 -10.77 -26.69
CA CYS A 144 27.39 -9.38 -27.11
C CYS A 144 27.60 -9.22 -28.62
N GLY A 145 28.38 -10.11 -29.24
CA GLY A 145 28.64 -10.07 -30.69
C GLY A 145 27.42 -10.35 -31.55
N PHE A 146 26.45 -11.10 -31.03
CA PHE A 146 25.19 -11.42 -31.71
C PHE A 146 24.10 -10.38 -31.43
N TYR A 147 24.00 -9.89 -30.19
CA TYR A 147 22.99 -8.92 -29.78
C TYR A 147 23.60 -7.84 -28.87
N PRO A 148 24.11 -6.73 -29.44
CA PRO A 148 24.85 -5.72 -28.69
C PRO A 148 24.16 -5.11 -27.45
N PRO A 149 22.83 -4.95 -27.38
CA PRO A 149 22.19 -4.46 -26.16
C PRO A 149 22.47 -5.31 -24.91
N ILE A 150 22.66 -6.63 -25.04
CA ILE A 150 22.89 -7.50 -23.88
C ILE A 150 24.30 -7.35 -23.28
N CYS A 151 25.22 -6.66 -23.96
CA CYS A 151 26.61 -6.50 -23.51
C CYS A 151 26.74 -5.75 -22.18
N THR A 152 25.72 -5.02 -21.74
CA THR A 152 25.74 -4.24 -20.50
C THR A 152 24.66 -4.71 -19.55
N TYR A 153 24.85 -4.42 -18.25
CA TYR A 153 23.82 -4.68 -17.26
C TYR A 153 22.49 -4.00 -17.63
N ASP A 154 22.54 -2.71 -17.99
CA ASP A 154 21.33 -1.94 -18.29
C ASP A 154 20.57 -2.50 -19.49
N GLY A 155 21.26 -2.78 -20.61
CA GLY A 155 20.58 -3.31 -21.78
C GLY A 155 20.02 -4.72 -21.56
N MET A 156 20.72 -5.56 -20.77
CA MET A 156 20.19 -6.85 -20.35
C MET A 156 18.98 -6.69 -19.42
N GLN A 157 19.06 -5.81 -18.41
CA GLN A 157 17.98 -5.59 -17.44
C GLN A 157 16.73 -4.98 -18.09
N ASP A 158 16.90 -4.09 -19.07
CA ASP A 158 15.82 -3.51 -19.85
C ASP A 158 15.12 -4.58 -20.70
N GLY A 159 15.88 -5.46 -21.35
CA GLY A 159 15.34 -6.61 -22.08
C GLY A 159 14.54 -7.55 -21.17
N LEU A 160 15.12 -7.97 -20.04
CA LEU A 160 14.44 -8.77 -19.03
C LEU A 160 13.14 -8.11 -18.58
N ARG A 161 13.20 -6.83 -18.19
CA ARG A 161 12.02 -6.09 -17.72
C ARG A 161 10.94 -6.05 -18.79
N PHE A 162 11.30 -5.74 -20.03
CA PHE A 162 10.34 -5.69 -21.14
C PHE A 162 9.62 -7.03 -21.30
N SER A 163 10.38 -8.13 -21.38
CA SER A 163 9.81 -9.45 -21.65
C SER A 163 9.00 -10.00 -20.48
N TYR A 164 9.43 -9.79 -19.23
CA TYR A 164 8.64 -10.17 -18.06
C TYR A 164 7.33 -9.37 -17.94
N MET A 165 7.36 -8.06 -18.21
CA MET A 165 6.15 -7.24 -18.21
C MET A 165 5.19 -7.65 -19.33
N LYS A 166 5.72 -7.99 -20.51
CA LYS A 166 4.91 -8.53 -21.61
C LYS A 166 4.27 -9.86 -21.25
N MET A 167 5.00 -10.79 -20.64
CA MET A 167 4.44 -12.06 -20.16
C MET A 167 3.32 -11.84 -19.14
N GLY A 168 3.52 -10.96 -18.16
CA GLY A 168 2.46 -10.59 -17.21
C GLY A 168 1.26 -9.93 -17.89
N GLN A 169 1.49 -9.14 -18.95
CA GLN A 169 0.43 -8.52 -19.73
C GLN A 169 -0.41 -9.55 -20.49
N ASP A 170 0.23 -10.34 -21.34
CA ASP A 170 -0.42 -11.26 -22.27
C ASP A 170 -1.14 -12.40 -21.53
N ASN A 171 -0.66 -12.79 -20.34
CA ASN A 171 -1.23 -13.88 -19.54
C ASN A 171 -2.09 -13.41 -18.38
N ASN A 172 -2.40 -12.11 -18.29
CA ASN A 172 -3.07 -11.48 -17.14
C ASN A 172 -2.54 -11.99 -15.78
N SER A 173 -1.22 -12.03 -15.66
CA SER A 173 -0.49 -12.64 -14.55
C SER A 173 0.44 -11.62 -13.90
N ASN A 174 0.86 -11.91 -12.69
CA ASN A 174 1.61 -11.00 -11.84
C ASN A 174 3.09 -11.04 -12.21
N VAL A 175 3.84 -10.01 -11.83
CA VAL A 175 5.31 -9.97 -12.00
C VAL A 175 5.94 -9.61 -10.67
N ALA A 176 6.76 -10.51 -10.12
CA ALA A 176 7.60 -10.19 -8.96
C ALA A 176 8.82 -9.37 -9.46
N PRO A 177 9.01 -8.11 -9.01
CA PRO A 177 9.96 -7.19 -9.62
C PRO A 177 11.39 -7.31 -9.07
N ILE A 178 11.94 -8.53 -8.95
CA ILE A 178 13.26 -8.76 -8.34
C ILE A 178 14.35 -8.00 -9.13
N GLY A 179 14.38 -8.14 -10.46
CA GLY A 179 15.33 -7.41 -11.32
C GLY A 179 15.27 -5.89 -11.18
N ALA A 180 14.08 -5.32 -10.96
CA ALA A 180 13.94 -3.89 -10.72
C ALA A 180 14.49 -3.47 -9.35
N ALA A 181 14.29 -4.29 -8.30
CA ALA A 181 14.88 -4.07 -6.99
C ALA A 181 16.40 -4.19 -7.02
N TRP A 182 16.93 -5.15 -7.77
CA TRP A 182 18.37 -5.30 -8.03
C TRP A 182 18.94 -4.05 -8.69
N LYS A 183 18.29 -3.52 -9.72
CA LYS A 183 18.75 -2.28 -10.37
C LYS A 183 18.86 -1.12 -9.39
N VAL A 184 17.82 -0.90 -8.58
CA VAL A 184 17.85 0.17 -7.56
C VAL A 184 18.98 -0.04 -6.56
N MET A 185 19.18 -1.27 -6.09
CA MET A 185 20.26 -1.59 -5.15
C MET A 185 21.63 -1.36 -5.76
N ARG A 186 21.86 -1.79 -7.01
CA ARG A 186 23.13 -1.58 -7.70
C ARG A 186 23.45 -0.11 -7.91
N ASP A 187 22.45 0.66 -8.34
CA ASP A 187 22.62 2.08 -8.65
C ASP A 187 22.84 2.92 -7.38
N SER A 188 22.22 2.53 -6.27
CA SER A 188 22.21 3.33 -5.03
C SER A 188 23.20 2.83 -3.96
N PHE A 189 23.56 1.55 -3.98
CA PHE A 189 24.37 0.88 -2.96
C PHE A 189 25.40 -0.07 -3.60
N PRO A 190 26.30 0.42 -4.46
CA PRO A 190 27.21 -0.42 -5.25
C PRO A 190 28.19 -1.26 -4.41
N ASN A 191 28.39 -0.93 -3.13
CA ASN A 191 29.24 -1.68 -2.20
C ASN A 191 28.53 -2.90 -1.59
N MET A 192 27.20 -3.00 -1.71
CA MET A 192 26.44 -4.18 -1.28
C MET A 192 26.44 -5.19 -2.41
N GLU A 193 27.45 -6.07 -2.43
CA GLU A 193 27.62 -7.05 -3.50
C GLU A 193 26.43 -8.02 -3.57
N LEU A 194 25.71 -8.00 -4.70
CA LEU A 194 24.54 -8.85 -4.97
C LEU A 194 24.91 -10.12 -5.72
N TYR A 195 26.10 -10.18 -6.32
CA TYR A 195 26.52 -11.31 -7.15
C TYR A 195 27.45 -12.25 -6.40
N SER A 196 27.34 -13.53 -6.72
CA SER A 196 28.38 -14.49 -6.46
C SER A 196 29.62 -14.19 -7.33
N PRO A 197 30.78 -14.82 -7.08
CA PRO A 197 31.98 -14.63 -7.89
C PRO A 197 31.82 -14.93 -9.39
N ASP A 198 30.79 -15.68 -9.78
CA ASP A 198 30.51 -15.95 -11.19
C ASP A 198 29.76 -14.83 -11.93
N GLU A 199 29.50 -13.71 -11.25
CA GLU A 199 28.91 -12.50 -11.83
C GLU A 199 27.47 -12.68 -12.37
N SER A 200 26.81 -13.78 -12.02
CA SER A 200 25.49 -14.15 -12.52
C SER A 200 24.56 -14.57 -11.38
N HIS A 201 24.95 -15.60 -10.63
CA HIS A 201 24.19 -16.10 -9.50
C HIS A 201 24.17 -15.10 -8.34
N PRO A 202 23.16 -15.18 -7.47
CA PRO A 202 23.04 -14.26 -6.36
C PRO A 202 24.03 -14.60 -5.24
N SER A 203 24.63 -13.58 -4.64
CA SER A 203 25.18 -13.68 -3.28
C SER A 203 24.04 -13.83 -2.27
N LEU A 204 24.38 -14.06 -0.99
CA LEU A 204 23.36 -14.08 0.06
C LEU A 204 22.61 -12.74 0.17
N ASN A 205 23.26 -11.61 -0.11
CA ASN A 205 22.59 -10.31 -0.18
C ASN A 205 21.54 -10.27 -1.30
N GLY A 206 21.91 -10.76 -2.50
CA GLY A 206 21.02 -10.85 -3.65
C GLY A 206 19.79 -11.73 -3.37
N SER A 207 20.01 -12.92 -2.79
CA SER A 207 18.94 -13.85 -2.43
C SER A 207 18.06 -13.36 -1.28
N TYR A 208 18.62 -12.62 -0.31
CA TYR A 208 17.83 -12.01 0.75
C TYR A 208 16.91 -10.91 0.21
N LEU A 209 17.41 -10.06 -0.70
CA LEU A 209 16.60 -9.05 -1.38
C LEU A 209 15.49 -9.71 -2.21
N GLU A 210 15.81 -10.77 -2.94
CA GLU A 210 14.84 -11.57 -3.69
C GLU A 210 13.73 -12.11 -2.79
N ALA A 211 14.08 -12.73 -1.66
CA ALA A 211 13.09 -13.22 -0.69
C ALA A 211 12.22 -12.09 -0.14
N CYS A 212 12.78 -10.89 0.11
CA CYS A 212 11.99 -9.73 0.54
C CYS A 212 11.00 -9.25 -0.53
N VAL A 213 11.41 -9.23 -1.81
CA VAL A 213 10.52 -8.86 -2.93
C VAL A 213 9.42 -9.90 -3.11
N LEU A 214 9.74 -11.19 -3.00
CA LEU A 214 8.75 -12.26 -3.06
C LEU A 214 7.77 -12.19 -1.89
N TYR A 215 8.23 -11.92 -0.66
CA TYR A 215 7.35 -11.70 0.48
C TYR A 215 6.38 -10.54 0.22
N ALA A 216 6.90 -9.39 -0.23
CA ALA A 216 6.07 -8.23 -0.56
C ALA A 216 5.07 -8.52 -1.69
N SER A 217 5.47 -9.32 -2.68
CA SER A 217 4.63 -9.66 -3.84
C SER A 217 3.54 -10.68 -3.46
N ILE A 218 3.87 -11.74 -2.74
CA ILE A 218 2.96 -12.85 -2.43
C ILE A 218 1.96 -12.50 -1.32
N PHE A 219 2.42 -11.75 -0.31
CA PHE A 219 1.62 -11.45 0.88
C PHE A 219 1.05 -10.03 0.87
N HIS A 220 1.48 -9.17 -0.06
CA HIS A 220 1.13 -7.74 -0.09
C HIS A 220 1.41 -7.02 1.24
N LYS A 221 2.42 -7.51 1.99
CA LYS A 221 2.85 -6.99 3.28
C LYS A 221 4.26 -6.43 3.18
N THR A 222 4.54 -5.41 3.97
CA THR A 222 5.90 -4.85 4.02
C THR A 222 6.87 -5.84 4.70
N PRO A 223 8.05 -6.11 4.09
CA PRO A 223 9.14 -6.81 4.78
C PRO A 223 9.89 -5.90 5.76
N VAL A 224 9.63 -4.58 5.77
CA VAL A 224 10.33 -3.62 6.65
C VAL A 224 10.05 -3.92 8.10
N GLY A 225 11.12 -4.07 8.88
CA GLY A 225 11.05 -4.36 10.31
C GLY A 225 10.99 -5.87 10.62
N ASN A 226 11.05 -6.73 9.60
CA ASN A 226 11.19 -8.17 9.79
C ASN A 226 12.51 -8.47 10.52
N THR A 227 12.45 -9.33 11.53
CA THR A 227 13.59 -9.63 12.42
C THR A 227 14.55 -10.68 11.86
N PHE A 228 14.16 -11.44 10.82
CA PHE A 228 15.03 -12.43 10.19
C PHE A 228 16.07 -11.75 9.30
N THR A 229 17.36 -12.00 9.58
CA THR A 229 18.48 -11.35 8.88
C THR A 229 19.25 -12.26 7.92
N ALA A 230 18.98 -13.57 7.92
CA ALA A 230 19.80 -14.58 7.25
C ALA A 230 21.31 -14.53 7.63
N GLY A 231 21.66 -13.95 8.80
CA GLY A 231 23.05 -13.76 9.22
C GLY A 231 23.75 -12.53 8.61
N LEU A 232 23.04 -11.72 7.83
CA LEU A 232 23.55 -10.48 7.25
C LEU A 232 23.56 -9.32 8.28
N PRO A 233 24.37 -8.27 8.06
CA PRO A 233 24.35 -7.07 8.89
C PRO A 233 22.95 -6.43 8.93
N VAL A 234 22.50 -6.07 10.13
CA VAL A 234 21.14 -5.53 10.35
C VAL A 234 20.88 -4.25 9.53
N ALA A 235 21.90 -3.41 9.33
CA ALA A 235 21.78 -2.18 8.55
C ALA A 235 21.54 -2.47 7.05
N ASP A 236 22.20 -3.50 6.51
CA ASP A 236 22.05 -3.93 5.11
C ASP A 236 20.66 -4.55 4.92
N VAL A 237 20.26 -5.43 5.84
CA VAL A 237 18.92 -6.03 5.90
C VAL A 237 17.82 -4.97 5.87
N ALA A 238 17.91 -3.95 6.72
CA ALA A 238 16.95 -2.85 6.75
C ALA A 238 16.89 -2.08 5.41
N THR A 239 17.99 -2.05 4.67
CA THR A 239 18.06 -1.43 3.33
C THR A 239 17.38 -2.33 2.30
N PHE A 240 17.70 -3.62 2.26
CA PHE A 240 17.04 -4.59 1.35
C PHE A 240 15.53 -4.61 1.55
N GLN A 241 15.06 -4.68 2.80
CA GLN A 241 13.63 -4.67 3.12
C GLN A 241 12.95 -3.38 2.62
N ARG A 242 13.58 -2.23 2.80
CA ARG A 242 13.02 -0.94 2.35
C ARG A 242 12.96 -0.83 0.84
N ILE A 243 14.00 -1.29 0.13
CA ILE A 243 13.98 -1.30 -1.33
C ILE A 243 12.94 -2.28 -1.87
N ALA A 244 12.85 -3.49 -1.31
CA ALA A 244 11.83 -4.46 -1.68
C ALA A 244 10.40 -3.90 -1.47
N ALA A 245 10.14 -3.28 -0.32
CA ALA A 245 8.86 -2.63 -0.03
C ALA A 245 8.55 -1.50 -1.02
N LYS A 246 9.49 -0.56 -1.22
CA LYS A 246 9.31 0.58 -2.12
C LYS A 246 9.06 0.13 -3.56
N VAL A 247 9.89 -0.76 -4.08
CA VAL A 247 9.78 -1.20 -5.48
C VAL A 247 8.50 -1.97 -5.70
N THR A 248 8.05 -2.78 -4.74
CA THR A 248 6.90 -3.67 -4.92
C THR A 248 5.59 -2.98 -4.55
N LEU A 249 5.47 -2.49 -3.31
CA LEU A 249 4.21 -2.05 -2.71
C LEU A 249 3.79 -0.65 -3.16
N ASP A 250 4.73 0.24 -3.47
CA ASP A 250 4.39 1.58 -3.98
C ASP A 250 3.98 1.52 -5.48
N SER A 251 3.99 0.35 -6.10
CA SER A 251 3.76 0.17 -7.54
C SER A 251 2.99 -1.13 -7.85
N LEU A 252 2.09 -1.57 -6.96
CA LEU A 252 1.35 -2.83 -7.10
C LEU A 252 0.61 -2.95 -8.45
N GLU A 253 0.00 -1.86 -8.92
CA GLU A 253 -0.68 -1.84 -10.22
C GLU A 253 0.28 -2.02 -11.39
N GLN A 254 1.47 -1.43 -11.32
CA GLN A 254 2.51 -1.57 -12.34
C GLN A 254 2.92 -3.04 -12.50
N TRP A 255 3.01 -3.77 -11.39
CA TRP A 255 3.44 -5.16 -11.33
C TRP A 255 2.29 -6.17 -11.43
N LYS A 256 1.07 -5.69 -11.66
CA LYS A 256 -0.15 -6.50 -11.78
C LYS A 256 -0.45 -7.38 -10.56
N GLN A 257 0.07 -7.07 -9.37
CA GLN A 257 0.10 -7.93 -8.15
C GLN A 257 -1.25 -8.47 -7.65
N TYR A 258 -2.36 -8.12 -8.29
CA TYR A 258 -3.70 -8.60 -7.94
C TYR A 258 -4.33 -9.54 -8.97
N GLY A 259 -3.63 -9.92 -10.05
CA GLY A 259 -4.03 -11.02 -10.96
C GLY A 259 -5.50 -11.05 -11.37
N ASN A 260 -6.26 -12.02 -10.84
CA ASN A 260 -7.71 -12.13 -11.03
C ASN A 260 -8.51 -11.84 -9.74
N MET A 261 -7.86 -11.41 -8.66
CA MET A 261 -8.52 -11.15 -7.38
C MET A 261 -9.36 -9.88 -7.46
N ALA A 262 -10.54 -9.93 -6.86
CA ALA A 262 -11.40 -8.79 -6.61
C ALA A 262 -10.69 -7.85 -5.64
N LEU A 263 -10.67 -6.56 -5.94
CA LEU A 263 -10.11 -5.51 -5.08
C LEU A 263 -11.22 -4.59 -4.68
N ALA A 264 -11.56 -4.56 -3.39
CA ALA A 264 -12.57 -3.65 -2.88
C ALA A 264 -12.00 -2.25 -2.74
N ASN A 265 -12.71 -1.24 -3.24
CA ASN A 265 -12.39 0.16 -2.98
C ASN A 265 -13.61 1.04 -3.23
N PHE A 266 -13.73 2.14 -2.49
CA PHE A 266 -14.72 3.15 -2.78
C PHE A 266 -14.24 4.55 -2.41
N THR A 267 -14.85 5.54 -3.05
CA THR A 267 -14.86 6.93 -2.60
C THR A 267 -16.29 7.33 -2.24
N SER A 268 -16.44 8.47 -1.59
CA SER A 268 -17.73 8.98 -1.19
C SER A 268 -17.76 10.50 -1.29
N THR A 269 -18.90 11.05 -1.70
CA THR A 269 -19.18 12.49 -1.66
C THR A 269 -20.36 12.74 -0.75
N GLN A 270 -20.25 13.75 0.11
CA GLN A 270 -21.26 14.05 1.11
C GLN A 270 -21.89 15.42 0.87
N THR A 271 -23.22 15.47 0.89
CA THR A 271 -24.04 16.68 0.80
C THR A 271 -25.01 16.68 1.97
N GLY A 272 -24.72 17.47 3.01
CA GLY A 272 -25.47 17.42 4.26
C GLY A 272 -25.31 16.06 4.96
N SER A 273 -26.43 15.38 5.23
CA SER A 273 -26.47 14.03 5.80
C SER A 273 -26.43 12.91 4.75
N THR A 274 -26.55 13.24 3.47
CA THR A 274 -26.59 12.26 2.38
C THR A 274 -25.20 12.03 1.82
N VAL A 275 -24.82 10.77 1.71
CA VAL A 275 -23.54 10.31 1.17
C VAL A 275 -23.81 9.50 -0.08
N ASN A 276 -23.17 9.89 -1.18
CA ASN A 276 -23.17 9.16 -2.44
C ASN A 276 -21.86 8.38 -2.50
N PHE A 277 -21.94 7.06 -2.51
CA PHE A 277 -20.78 6.19 -2.67
C PHE A 277 -20.50 5.97 -4.15
N GLN A 278 -19.21 5.94 -4.49
CA GLN A 278 -18.74 5.53 -5.80
C GLN A 278 -17.84 4.31 -5.61
N ASN A 279 -18.26 3.19 -6.18
CA ASN A 279 -17.52 1.95 -6.15
C ASN A 279 -16.38 1.99 -7.15
N LEU A 280 -15.16 1.83 -6.65
CA LEU A 280 -13.92 1.79 -7.43
C LEU A 280 -13.31 0.38 -7.43
N SER A 281 -14.09 -0.63 -7.03
CA SER A 281 -13.64 -2.00 -6.95
C SER A 281 -13.27 -2.54 -8.33
N LYS A 282 -12.25 -3.38 -8.38
CA LYS A 282 -11.77 -4.01 -9.63
C LYS A 282 -12.07 -5.50 -9.59
N ARG A 283 -12.42 -6.06 -10.75
CA ARG A 283 -12.56 -7.53 -10.98
C ARG A 283 -13.59 -8.24 -10.10
N ALA A 284 -14.51 -7.51 -9.48
CA ALA A 284 -15.60 -8.05 -8.69
C ALA A 284 -16.85 -8.28 -9.56
N THR A 285 -17.62 -9.32 -9.25
CA THR A 285 -18.90 -9.66 -9.89
C THR A 285 -20.09 -9.34 -9.00
N SER A 286 -19.88 -9.14 -7.70
CA SER A 286 -20.92 -8.77 -6.73
C SER A 286 -20.37 -7.89 -5.60
N TYR A 287 -21.28 -7.15 -4.94
CA TYR A 287 -20.97 -6.18 -3.90
C TYR A 287 -21.92 -6.33 -2.72
N LEU A 288 -21.39 -6.20 -1.50
CA LEU A 288 -22.16 -6.06 -0.27
C LEU A 288 -21.58 -4.91 0.56
N TRP A 289 -22.41 -3.93 0.85
CA TRP A 289 -22.10 -2.80 1.71
C TRP A 289 -22.67 -3.04 3.10
N ASP A 290 -21.84 -2.88 4.11
CA ASP A 290 -22.25 -2.56 5.48
C ASP A 290 -22.04 -1.06 5.67
N LEU A 291 -23.13 -0.31 5.81
CA LEU A 291 -23.09 1.15 5.89
C LEU A 291 -22.65 1.63 7.29
N GLY A 292 -22.39 0.72 8.24
CA GLY A 292 -21.84 1.05 9.56
C GLY A 292 -22.86 1.66 10.53
N ASP A 293 -24.12 1.78 10.13
CA ASP A 293 -25.25 2.25 10.96
C ASP A 293 -26.32 1.17 11.18
N GLY A 294 -26.01 -0.08 10.81
CA GLY A 294 -26.92 -1.22 10.84
C GLY A 294 -27.67 -1.48 9.52
N ASN A 295 -27.55 -0.59 8.53
CA ASN A 295 -28.10 -0.81 7.19
C ASN A 295 -27.07 -1.44 6.24
N THR A 296 -27.56 -2.14 5.21
CA THR A 296 -26.74 -2.76 4.17
C THR A 296 -27.24 -2.43 2.77
N SER A 297 -26.40 -2.59 1.75
CA SER A 297 -26.79 -2.45 0.34
C SER A 297 -26.07 -3.44 -0.56
N THR A 298 -26.68 -3.85 -1.67
CA THR A 298 -26.05 -4.65 -2.74
C THR A 298 -25.94 -3.88 -4.06
N LEU A 299 -26.28 -2.58 -4.05
CA LEU A 299 -26.12 -1.73 -5.22
C LEU A 299 -24.64 -1.50 -5.51
N GLN A 300 -24.32 -1.31 -6.78
CA GLN A 300 -22.96 -0.95 -7.20
C GLN A 300 -22.54 0.38 -6.55
N ASP A 301 -23.34 1.43 -6.73
CA ASP A 301 -23.11 2.77 -6.18
C ASP A 301 -24.30 3.19 -5.30
N PRO A 302 -24.32 2.84 -3.99
CA PRO A 302 -25.42 3.21 -3.11
C PRO A 302 -25.42 4.70 -2.75
N VAL A 303 -26.61 5.23 -2.49
CA VAL A 303 -26.81 6.52 -1.84
C VAL A 303 -27.44 6.27 -0.49
N HIS A 304 -26.88 6.83 0.57
CA HIS A 304 -27.37 6.63 1.93
C HIS A 304 -27.43 7.92 2.73
N THR A 305 -28.42 8.06 3.61
CA THR A 305 -28.57 9.22 4.49
C THR A 305 -28.31 8.82 5.93
N TYR A 306 -27.27 9.41 6.51
CA TYR A 306 -26.81 9.12 7.86
C TYR A 306 -27.35 10.12 8.89
N ALA A 307 -27.46 9.69 10.14
CA ALA A 307 -27.68 10.64 11.23
C ALA A 307 -26.47 11.59 11.34
N PRO A 308 -26.71 12.90 11.57
CA PRO A 308 -25.64 13.88 11.66
C PRO A 308 -24.80 13.69 12.93
N ASN A 309 -23.59 14.27 12.93
CA ASN A 309 -22.68 14.30 14.09
C ASN A 309 -22.20 12.93 14.58
N ALA A 310 -21.91 12.02 13.65
CA ALA A 310 -21.42 10.68 13.95
C ALA A 310 -20.32 10.26 12.96
N ILE A 311 -19.59 9.22 13.35
CA ILE A 311 -18.59 8.55 12.52
C ILE A 311 -19.09 7.15 12.24
N TYR A 312 -19.13 6.77 10.96
CA TYR A 312 -19.55 5.45 10.51
C TYR A 312 -18.39 4.74 9.82
N ASN A 313 -18.17 3.48 10.21
CA ASN A 313 -17.21 2.60 9.56
C ASN A 313 -17.94 1.82 8.46
N VAL A 314 -17.84 2.30 7.23
CA VAL A 314 -18.48 1.69 6.07
C VAL A 314 -17.56 0.62 5.51
N LYS A 315 -18.11 -0.58 5.27
CA LYS A 315 -17.37 -1.68 4.63
C LYS A 315 -18.00 -1.98 3.27
N LEU A 316 -17.15 -2.06 2.25
CA LEU A 316 -17.50 -2.65 0.97
C LEU A 316 -16.84 -4.01 0.87
N THR A 317 -17.66 -5.04 0.67
CA THR A 317 -17.25 -6.40 0.35
C THR A 317 -17.42 -6.60 -1.15
N ALA A 318 -16.31 -6.80 -1.87
CA ALA A 318 -16.30 -7.04 -3.30
C ALA A 318 -15.90 -8.50 -3.55
N THR A 319 -16.72 -9.24 -4.30
CA THR A 319 -16.58 -10.69 -4.43
C THR A 319 -16.49 -11.10 -5.90
N ASN A 320 -15.63 -12.06 -6.20
CA ASN A 320 -15.64 -12.82 -7.45
C ASN A 320 -15.45 -14.32 -7.19
N SER A 321 -15.24 -15.11 -8.24
CA SER A 321 -15.06 -16.56 -8.13
C SER A 321 -13.82 -17.00 -7.35
N CYS A 322 -12.87 -16.10 -7.10
CA CYS A 322 -11.56 -16.40 -6.52
C CYS A 322 -11.37 -15.85 -5.11
N ASN A 323 -11.96 -14.71 -4.79
CA ASN A 323 -11.90 -14.17 -3.44
C ASN A 323 -13.09 -13.26 -3.13
N GLU A 324 -13.19 -12.99 -1.84
CA GLU A 324 -13.92 -11.88 -1.27
C GLU A 324 -12.90 -10.93 -0.65
N GLU A 325 -12.99 -9.64 -0.98
CA GLU A 325 -12.13 -8.61 -0.41
C GLU A 325 -12.98 -7.54 0.28
N VAL A 326 -12.52 -7.08 1.43
CA VAL A 326 -13.23 -6.09 2.25
C VAL A 326 -12.38 -4.82 2.35
N TYR A 327 -12.97 -3.70 1.93
CA TYR A 327 -12.41 -2.38 2.13
C TYR A 327 -13.24 -1.60 3.14
N THR A 328 -12.58 -1.01 4.15
CA THR A 328 -13.24 -0.19 5.17
C THR A 328 -12.87 1.28 4.96
N GLY A 329 -13.87 2.14 4.80
CA GLY A 329 -13.73 3.59 4.78
C GLY A 329 -14.50 4.24 5.93
N ILE A 330 -14.10 5.46 6.29
CA ILE A 330 -14.73 6.21 7.36
C ILE A 330 -15.58 7.33 6.77
N ILE A 331 -16.86 7.39 7.15
CA ILE A 331 -17.75 8.49 6.85
C ILE A 331 -17.92 9.34 8.10
N ASN A 332 -17.67 10.64 7.96
CA ASN A 332 -17.78 11.59 9.04
C ASN A 332 -18.92 12.58 8.75
N THR A 333 -20.01 12.47 9.51
CA THR A 333 -21.17 13.36 9.36
C THR A 333 -21.14 14.57 10.28
N PHE A 334 -20.00 14.86 10.91
CA PHE A 334 -19.78 16.17 11.50
C PHE A 334 -19.79 17.21 10.37
N PRO A 335 -20.49 18.34 10.54
CA PRO A 335 -20.46 19.41 9.55
C PRO A 335 -19.02 19.90 9.36
N THR A 336 -18.45 19.61 8.19
CA THR A 336 -17.14 20.12 7.76
C THR A 336 -17.20 21.59 7.36
N SER A 337 -18.42 22.13 7.18
CA SER A 337 -18.68 23.57 7.10
C SER A 337 -19.33 24.06 8.39
N VAL A 338 -18.62 24.95 9.11
CA VAL A 338 -19.33 25.99 9.87
C VAL A 338 -19.92 26.89 8.80
N GLY A 339 -21.21 26.69 8.49
CA GLY A 339 -21.91 27.47 7.48
C GLY A 339 -21.58 28.95 7.65
N THR A 340 -21.31 29.65 6.54
CA THR A 340 -21.51 31.09 6.50
C THR A 340 -22.92 31.33 7.01
N VAL A 341 -23.04 31.91 8.20
CA VAL A 341 -24.32 32.32 8.77
C VAL A 341 -24.83 33.44 7.86
N THR A 342 -25.56 33.06 6.82
CA THR A 342 -26.32 33.99 5.98
C THR A 342 -27.59 34.34 6.71
N ASN A 343 -27.43 35.08 7.79
CA ASN A 343 -28.43 35.98 8.35
C ASN A 343 -27.69 36.96 9.24
N ALA A 344 -28.04 38.24 9.15
CA ALA A 344 -27.39 39.36 9.82
C ALA A 344 -27.45 39.27 11.35
N GLN A 345 -26.67 38.37 11.95
CA GLN A 345 -26.53 38.21 13.39
C GLN A 345 -25.07 38.20 13.80
N MET A 346 -24.83 38.98 14.84
CA MET A 346 -23.59 39.11 15.59
C MET A 346 -23.03 37.75 16.03
N PRO A 347 -21.70 37.61 16.22
CA PRO A 347 -20.71 38.67 16.15
C PRO A 347 -20.12 38.90 14.75
N TYR A 348 -19.83 40.17 14.41
CA TYR A 348 -19.18 40.57 13.15
C TYR A 348 -18.02 41.54 13.40
N VAL A 349 -17.08 41.63 12.44
CA VAL A 349 -15.95 42.56 12.52
C VAL A 349 -16.25 43.84 11.76
N TYR A 350 -15.88 44.99 12.33
CA TYR A 350 -15.93 46.27 11.65
C TYR A 350 -14.72 47.15 12.01
N MET A 351 -14.45 48.13 11.15
CA MET A 351 -13.38 49.12 11.33
C MET A 351 -13.95 50.45 11.83
N GLN A 352 -13.30 51.05 12.82
CA GLN A 352 -13.60 52.40 13.30
C GLN A 352 -12.28 53.08 13.70
N ASP A 353 -12.04 54.30 13.25
CA ASP A 353 -10.83 55.08 13.55
C ASP A 353 -9.50 54.33 13.26
N GLY A 354 -9.48 53.55 12.17
CA GLY A 354 -8.31 52.78 11.74
C GLY A 354 -8.02 51.53 12.59
N ARG A 355 -8.95 51.10 13.46
CA ARG A 355 -8.81 49.89 14.30
C ARG A 355 -9.97 48.92 14.06
N ASN A 356 -9.65 47.63 14.13
CA ASN A 356 -10.62 46.55 14.01
C ASN A 356 -11.32 46.28 15.34
N TYR A 357 -12.63 46.03 15.28
CA TYR A 357 -13.45 45.65 16.42
C TYR A 357 -14.34 44.46 16.10
N LEU A 358 -14.50 43.56 17.06
CA LEU A 358 -15.52 42.51 17.04
C LEU A 358 -16.76 43.03 17.77
N LYS A 359 -17.87 43.13 17.04
CA LYS A 359 -19.18 43.47 17.60
C LYS A 359 -19.86 42.20 18.09
N LEU A 360 -20.44 42.21 19.30
CA LEU A 360 -21.14 41.09 19.93
C LEU A 360 -22.65 41.35 20.04
N ASP A 361 -23.45 40.29 20.15
CA ASP A 361 -24.91 40.36 20.37
C ASP A 361 -25.21 40.89 21.80
N ALA A 362 -26.04 41.93 21.89
CA ALA A 362 -26.43 42.54 23.14
C ALA A 362 -27.33 41.68 24.03
N ASN A 363 -28.03 40.71 23.46
CA ASN A 363 -29.03 39.91 24.18
C ASN A 363 -28.57 38.48 24.50
N ALA A 364 -27.34 38.10 24.13
CA ALA A 364 -26.91 36.70 24.16
C ALA A 364 -26.27 36.22 25.48
N GLY A 365 -26.12 37.10 26.48
CA GLY A 365 -25.71 36.70 27.83
C GLY A 365 -24.32 36.06 27.93
N TYR A 366 -23.37 36.48 27.09
CA TYR A 366 -21.99 36.01 27.13
C TYR A 366 -21.19 36.68 28.27
N ASP A 367 -20.40 35.88 28.98
CA ASP A 367 -19.51 36.33 30.06
C ASP A 367 -18.02 36.18 29.70
N ARG A 368 -17.68 35.43 28.65
CA ARG A 368 -16.29 35.21 28.22
C ARG A 368 -16.14 35.10 26.72
N LEU A 369 -15.09 35.74 26.19
CA LEU A 369 -14.62 35.62 24.80
C LEU A 369 -13.22 35.02 24.79
N ARG A 370 -13.01 34.02 23.94
CA ARG A 370 -11.69 33.53 23.56
C ARG A 370 -11.48 33.64 22.07
N VAL A 371 -10.25 33.91 21.64
CA VAL A 371 -9.87 33.97 20.22
C VAL A 371 -8.61 33.14 20.00
N TYR A 372 -8.58 32.42 18.89
CA TYR A 372 -7.50 31.53 18.48
C TYR A 372 -7.05 31.86 17.06
N ASP A 373 -5.77 31.64 16.75
CA ASP A 373 -5.32 31.54 15.36
C ASP A 373 -5.68 30.17 14.75
N LEU A 374 -5.42 30.00 13.44
CA LEU A 374 -5.69 28.75 12.72
C LEU A 374 -4.83 27.56 13.17
N SER A 375 -3.73 27.80 13.91
CA SER A 375 -2.93 26.73 14.51
C SER A 375 -3.51 26.24 15.85
N GLY A 376 -4.56 26.89 16.34
CA GLY A 376 -5.19 26.61 17.62
C GLY A 376 -4.55 27.34 18.81
N LYS A 377 -3.60 28.25 18.58
CA LYS A 377 -2.99 29.05 19.64
C LYS A 377 -3.97 30.10 20.14
N GLU A 378 -4.19 30.15 21.44
CA GLU A 378 -5.04 31.16 22.09
C GLU A 378 -4.37 32.54 22.03
N LEU A 379 -5.04 33.51 21.41
CA LEU A 379 -4.60 34.90 21.25
C LEU A 379 -5.32 35.85 22.21
N LEU A 380 -6.55 35.51 22.61
CA LEU A 380 -7.34 36.30 23.54
C LEU A 380 -8.13 35.38 24.46
N ASN A 381 -8.22 35.76 25.73
CA ASN A 381 -9.11 35.14 26.70
C ASN A 381 -9.53 36.21 27.70
N ARG A 382 -10.79 36.65 27.55
CA ARG A 382 -11.27 37.87 28.19
C ARG A 382 -12.66 37.63 28.78
N THR A 383 -12.82 38.02 30.04
CA THR A 383 -14.14 38.16 30.66
C THR A 383 -14.82 39.42 30.12
N LEU A 384 -16.06 39.29 29.69
CA LEU A 384 -16.88 40.37 29.14
C LEU A 384 -17.62 41.09 30.27
N LEU A 385 -17.62 42.42 30.24
CA LEU A 385 -18.42 43.21 31.18
C LEU A 385 -19.89 43.22 30.74
N LYS A 386 -20.82 43.32 31.70
CA LYS A 386 -22.26 43.38 31.40
C LYS A 386 -22.55 44.59 30.51
N GLY A 387 -23.06 44.35 29.30
CA GLY A 387 -23.33 45.39 28.29
C GLY A 387 -22.14 45.73 27.39
N GLU A 388 -21.03 45.02 27.48
CA GLU A 388 -19.89 45.18 26.56
C GLU A 388 -20.19 44.54 25.21
N LEU A 389 -20.41 45.38 24.19
CA LEU A 389 -20.84 44.94 22.85
C LEU A 389 -19.76 45.03 21.78
N THR A 390 -18.59 45.57 22.11
CA THR A 390 -17.54 45.85 21.15
C THR A 390 -16.19 45.54 21.78
N ILE A 391 -15.40 44.68 21.14
CA ILE A 391 -14.08 44.27 21.62
C ILE A 391 -13.03 44.67 20.58
N PRO A 392 -11.98 45.44 20.93
CA PRO A 392 -10.91 45.76 20.00
C PRO A 392 -10.11 44.51 19.61
N MET A 393 -9.82 44.36 18.32
CA MET A 393 -9.11 43.23 17.73
C MET A 393 -7.73 43.70 17.23
N ASN A 394 -6.75 43.70 18.12
CA ASN A 394 -5.38 44.12 17.82
C ASN A 394 -4.52 42.95 17.34
N PHE A 395 -5.02 42.20 16.34
CA PHE A 395 -4.26 41.12 15.70
C PHE A 395 -3.88 41.52 14.28
N ALA A 396 -2.89 40.84 13.70
CA ALA A 396 -2.50 41.04 12.31
C ALA A 396 -3.66 40.67 11.36
N THR A 397 -3.59 41.13 10.12
CA THR A 397 -4.46 40.66 9.03
C THR A 397 -4.43 39.13 8.95
N GLY A 398 -5.60 38.49 8.92
CA GLY A 398 -5.69 37.03 8.99
C GLY A 398 -7.07 36.51 9.41
N ILE A 399 -7.19 35.18 9.47
CA ILE A 399 -8.43 34.49 9.88
C ILE A 399 -8.26 33.97 11.31
N TYR A 400 -9.29 34.18 12.13
CA TYR A 400 -9.32 33.82 13.54
C TYR A 400 -10.56 33.04 13.89
N ILE A 401 -10.47 32.20 14.91
CA ILE A 401 -11.59 31.47 15.50
C ILE A 401 -11.95 32.14 16.83
N TYR A 402 -13.22 32.43 17.07
CA TYR A 402 -13.69 32.89 18.37
C TYR A 402 -14.52 31.83 19.07
N LYS A 403 -14.50 31.85 20.40
CA LYS A 403 -15.38 31.08 21.28
C LYS A 403 -15.97 31.99 22.34
N LEU A 404 -17.28 32.15 22.31
CA LEU A 404 -18.07 32.86 23.30
C LEU A 404 -18.69 31.86 24.29
N GLN A 405 -18.68 32.23 25.56
CA GLN A 405 -19.23 31.43 26.65
C GLN A 405 -20.09 32.34 27.55
N GLY A 406 -21.08 31.75 28.20
CA GLY A 406 -22.05 32.41 29.06
C GLY A 406 -23.29 31.53 29.20
N VAL A 407 -24.49 32.12 29.16
CA VAL A 407 -25.76 31.39 29.14
C VAL A 407 -25.85 30.43 27.94
N HIS A 408 -25.23 30.82 26.82
CA HIS A 408 -25.06 30.01 25.63
C HIS A 408 -23.57 29.91 25.24
N MET A 409 -23.23 28.89 24.48
CA MET A 409 -21.91 28.78 23.83
C MET A 409 -22.05 29.04 22.34
N ALA A 410 -21.16 29.86 21.79
CA ALA A 410 -21.06 30.11 20.36
C ALA A 410 -19.60 30.04 19.90
N THR A 411 -19.36 29.42 18.76
CA THR A 411 -18.04 29.36 18.13
C THR A 411 -18.17 29.78 16.68
N GLY A 412 -17.22 30.56 16.17
CA GLY A 412 -17.22 30.95 14.75
C GLY A 412 -15.86 31.46 14.31
N LYS A 413 -15.81 32.04 13.11
CA LYS A 413 -14.60 32.64 12.56
C LYS A 413 -14.83 34.07 12.10
N PHE A 414 -13.78 34.87 12.11
CA PHE A 414 -13.76 36.20 11.50
C PHE A 414 -12.43 36.45 10.78
N SER A 415 -12.44 37.41 9.85
CA SER A 415 -11.24 37.87 9.16
C SER A 415 -10.95 39.31 9.56
N LEU A 416 -9.68 39.63 9.80
CA LEU A 416 -9.22 41.02 9.92
C LEU A 416 -8.57 41.43 8.59
N PRO A 417 -8.98 42.56 7.99
CA PRO A 417 -8.43 43.09 6.74
C PRO A 417 -7.00 43.62 6.88
#